data_AF-A0A0B7FFU8-F1
#
_entry.id   AF-A0A0B7FFU8-F1
#
_cell.length_a   1.000
_cell.length_b   1.000
_cell.length_c   1.000
_cell.angle_alpha   90.00
_cell.angle_beta   90.00
_cell.angle_gamma   90.00
#
_symmetry.space_group_name_H-M   'P 1'
#
loop_
_entity.id
_entity.type
_entity.pdbx_description
1 polymer ?
#
loop_
_entity_poly.entity_id
_entity_poly.type
_entity_poly.pdbx_seq_one_letter_code
_entity_poly.pdbx_strand_id
1 'polypeptide(L)'
;MPSSAIAHIAVFSVGAALGAGIAAGVASRKQAKAIVAPSSVTSHTPGSTPLQAQGPLVQASKIGGHGAMQLAPTVPSDVLRYGNPGPVSDLITRKAYVAGYDRRLRHPAWTAEHLTLASLSKSNPKGDRSQSEFKEDQSIPVSFRARLQDYFRSGYDRGHMVPAADAKASQEAMDETFLLSNIAPQVGAGFNRHYWAYTEDWCRRLTNTFQDVFVFTIPLYLPKQDPDGKYRVTYEVIGNPPNVSVPTHFAKVVLGSRPSSPSTPQLAEVSLGAFVLPNSQISDETPLTKFIVPVEAVERAAGLVLFSDEIKKSSKHICQTAQCDVIVRRFDDAQQQTRKSLPAPK
;
A
#
# COMPACT_ATOMS: atom_id res chain seq x y z
N MET A 1 -13.04 -3.16 -36.42
CA MET A 1 -12.49 -1.82 -36.14
C MET A 1 -11.35 -1.99 -35.17
N PRO A 2 -10.11 -1.61 -35.49
CA PRO A 2 -9.00 -1.83 -34.57
C PRO A 2 -9.09 -0.79 -33.45
N SER A 3 -9.32 -1.26 -32.22
CA SER A 3 -9.25 -0.44 -31.01
C SER A 3 -7.79 -0.19 -30.69
N SER A 4 -7.34 1.04 -30.91
CA SER A 4 -6.03 1.54 -30.50
C SER A 4 -5.98 1.62 -28.98
N ALA A 5 -5.35 0.63 -28.35
CA ALA A 5 -4.99 0.67 -26.94
C ALA A 5 -3.86 1.69 -26.73
N ILE A 6 -4.22 2.90 -26.31
CA ILE A 6 -3.25 3.88 -25.81
C ILE A 6 -2.81 3.39 -24.43
N ALA A 7 -1.63 2.78 -24.38
CA ALA A 7 -0.93 2.56 -23.13
C ALA A 7 -0.61 3.94 -22.53
N HIS A 8 -1.43 4.39 -21.58
CA HIS A 8 -1.14 5.58 -20.81
C HIS A 8 0.08 5.29 -19.93
N ILE A 9 1.26 5.69 -20.43
CA ILE A 9 2.47 5.79 -19.64
C ILE A 9 2.17 6.81 -18.54
N ALA A 10 2.16 6.36 -17.28
CA ALA A 10 2.14 7.26 -16.14
C ALA A 10 3.42 8.10 -16.22
N VAL A 11 3.27 9.37 -16.62
CA VAL A 11 4.36 10.33 -16.56
C VAL A 11 4.57 10.66 -15.10
N PHE A 12 5.51 9.96 -14.47
CA PHE A 12 6.11 10.40 -13.22
C PHE A 12 6.99 11.61 -13.56
N SER A 13 6.40 12.79 -13.66
CA SER A 13 7.16 14.03 -13.78
C SER A 13 7.94 14.24 -12.48
N VAL A 14 9.18 13.76 -12.46
CA VAL A 14 10.19 14.10 -11.48
C VAL A 14 10.46 15.60 -11.64
N GLY A 15 10.03 16.41 -10.68
CA GLY A 15 10.44 17.80 -10.58
C GLY A 15 11.93 17.86 -10.27
N ALA A 16 12.77 17.84 -11.31
CA ALA A 16 14.18 18.15 -11.19
C ALA A 16 14.34 19.66 -11.04
N ALA A 17 14.81 20.10 -9.88
CA ALA A 17 15.29 21.45 -9.64
C ALA A 17 16.49 21.73 -10.57
N LEU A 18 16.38 22.75 -11.41
CA LEU A 18 17.52 23.39 -12.06
C LEU A 18 17.62 24.83 -11.55
N GLY A 19 18.72 25.08 -10.84
CA GLY A 19 19.12 26.42 -10.42
C GLY A 19 19.99 27.12 -11.45
N ALA A 20 20.07 28.45 -11.26
CA ALA A 20 21.01 29.45 -11.75
C ALA A 20 20.78 30.05 -13.17
N GLY A 21 20.43 31.35 -13.18
CA GLY A 21 20.43 32.23 -14.35
C GLY A 21 19.73 33.58 -14.07
N ILE A 22 20.50 34.65 -13.90
CA ILE A 22 20.21 35.96 -13.29
C ILE A 22 19.45 36.99 -14.18
N ALA A 23 18.78 37.96 -13.51
CA ALA A 23 18.37 39.35 -13.90
C ALA A 23 17.00 39.56 -14.59
N ALA A 24 16.17 40.59 -14.31
CA ALA A 24 16.23 41.78 -13.44
C ALA A 24 14.84 42.47 -13.32
N GLY A 25 14.61 43.23 -12.22
CA GLY A 25 13.67 44.38 -12.08
C GLY A 25 12.17 44.06 -12.01
N VAL A 26 11.30 44.68 -11.20
CA VAL A 26 11.31 45.96 -10.46
C VAL A 26 10.38 45.81 -9.25
N ALA A 27 10.83 46.30 -8.09
CA ALA A 27 10.02 46.42 -6.89
C ALA A 27 9.24 47.74 -6.89
N SER A 28 7.96 47.72 -6.47
CA SER A 28 7.28 48.92 -5.97
C SER A 28 6.73 48.69 -4.57
N ARG A 29 7.39 49.37 -3.62
CA ARG A 29 6.91 49.60 -2.25
C ARG A 29 5.71 50.54 -2.29
N LYS A 30 4.65 50.21 -1.55
CA LYS A 30 3.71 51.22 -1.01
C LYS A 30 3.64 51.07 0.50
N GLN A 31 3.98 52.16 1.19
CA GLN A 31 3.89 52.32 2.64
C GLN A 31 2.55 52.95 3.04
N ALA A 32 2.00 52.38 4.12
CA ALA A 32 1.28 52.99 5.24
C ALA A 32 -0.01 53.79 5.03
N LYS A 33 -1.05 53.40 5.79
CA LYS A 33 -1.59 54.28 6.84
C LYS A 33 -2.32 53.47 7.92
N ALA A 34 -2.00 53.77 9.17
CA ALA A 34 -2.62 53.25 10.38
C ALA A 34 -4.03 53.81 10.56
N ILE A 35 -4.95 52.98 11.05
CA ILE A 35 -6.29 53.40 11.48
C ILE A 35 -6.39 53.18 12.99
N VAL A 36 -6.78 54.26 13.67
CA VAL A 36 -6.95 54.41 15.11
C VAL A 36 -8.24 53.75 15.58
N ALA A 37 -8.17 53.01 16.69
CA ALA A 37 -9.30 52.42 17.38
C ALA A 37 -9.99 53.42 18.34
N PRO A 38 -11.31 53.34 18.57
CA PRO A 38 -11.96 53.99 19.70
C PRO A 38 -12.13 53.06 20.91
N SER A 39 -12.14 53.70 22.07
CA SER A 39 -12.02 53.14 23.42
C SER A 39 -13.30 52.54 24.02
N SER A 40 -13.06 51.50 24.84
CA SER A 40 -13.74 51.01 26.06
C SER A 40 -15.09 51.60 26.53
N VAL A 41 -16.01 50.68 26.85
CA VAL A 41 -17.01 50.83 27.93
C VAL A 41 -16.89 49.62 28.88
N THR A 42 -16.89 49.92 30.17
CA THR A 42 -16.70 49.06 31.35
C THR A 42 -17.95 48.31 31.79
N SER A 43 -17.79 47.09 32.33
CA SER A 43 -18.69 46.53 33.35
C SER A 43 -17.96 45.54 34.27
N HIS A 44 -18.27 45.61 35.56
CA HIS A 44 -17.55 45.07 36.73
C HIS A 44 -18.07 43.70 37.24
N THR A 45 -17.15 42.73 37.47
CA THR A 45 -16.98 41.74 38.60
C THR A 45 -18.11 40.78 39.08
N PRO A 46 -17.87 39.75 39.96
CA PRO A 46 -16.62 39.05 40.41
C PRO A 46 -16.68 37.49 40.61
N GLY A 47 -15.50 36.84 40.58
CA GLY A 47 -15.01 35.90 41.63
C GLY A 47 -15.32 34.38 41.62
N SER A 48 -14.29 33.53 41.46
CA SER A 48 -13.99 32.35 42.33
C SER A 48 -12.65 31.66 41.97
N THR A 49 -12.09 30.96 42.96
CA THR A 49 -10.71 30.57 43.33
C THR A 49 -10.00 29.48 42.47
N PRO A 50 -8.65 29.37 42.49
CA PRO A 50 -7.91 28.34 41.74
C PRO A 50 -7.73 27.02 42.54
N LEU A 51 -8.00 25.88 41.90
CA LEU A 51 -7.67 24.53 42.40
C LEU A 51 -6.25 24.14 42.00
N GLN A 52 -5.48 23.68 42.98
CA GLN A 52 -4.08 23.23 42.86
C GLN A 52 -3.95 22.01 41.92
N ALA A 53 -2.95 22.07 41.03
CA ALA A 53 -2.52 20.95 40.21
C ALA A 53 -1.73 19.93 41.06
N GLN A 54 -2.27 18.71 41.20
CA GLN A 54 -1.47 17.55 41.62
C GLN A 54 -0.78 16.97 40.37
N GLY A 55 0.54 16.83 40.44
CA GLY A 55 1.37 16.33 39.33
C GLY A 55 1.12 14.85 39.00
N PRO A 56 1.50 14.37 37.81
CA PRO A 56 1.16 13.02 37.37
C PRO A 56 1.98 11.95 38.09
N LEU A 57 1.28 10.91 38.56
CA LEU A 57 1.86 9.61 38.91
C LEU A 57 2.44 8.95 37.66
N VAL A 58 3.76 8.68 37.69
CA VAL A 58 4.47 7.91 36.67
C VAL A 58 4.13 6.43 36.84
N GLN A 59 3.51 5.83 35.83
CA GLN A 59 3.40 4.37 35.75
C GLN A 59 4.54 3.86 34.86
N ALA A 60 5.59 3.32 35.50
CA ALA A 60 6.73 2.73 34.82
C ALA A 60 6.40 1.29 34.38
N SER A 61 6.35 1.05 33.06
CA SER A 61 6.47 -0.32 32.52
C SER A 61 7.95 -0.62 32.27
N LYS A 62 8.48 -1.58 33.04
CA LYS A 62 9.80 -2.18 32.81
C LYS A 62 9.72 -3.16 31.64
N ILE A 63 10.48 -2.92 30.57
CA ILE A 63 11.04 -3.97 29.70
C ILE A 63 12.48 -3.57 29.37
N GLY A 64 13.43 -4.47 29.63
CA GLY A 64 14.85 -4.26 29.41
C GLY A 64 15.30 -4.52 27.96
N GLY A 65 16.50 -4.02 27.65
CA GLY A 65 17.30 -4.42 26.48
C GLY A 65 17.24 -3.46 25.30
N HIS A 66 18.19 -2.51 25.27
CA HIS A 66 18.65 -1.69 24.14
C HIS A 66 17.76 -1.57 22.88
N GLY A 67 17.04 -0.46 22.77
CA GLY A 67 16.41 0.00 21.53
C GLY A 67 15.73 1.34 21.77
N ALA A 68 15.95 2.32 20.90
CA ALA A 68 15.63 3.74 21.10
C ALA A 68 14.25 3.98 21.73
N MET A 69 14.25 4.68 22.86
CA MET A 69 13.04 5.17 23.51
C MET A 69 12.44 6.26 22.61
N GLN A 70 11.52 5.88 21.72
CA GLN A 70 10.77 6.87 20.97
C GLN A 70 9.82 7.54 21.96
N LEU A 71 10.24 8.71 22.46
CA LEU A 71 9.37 9.63 23.17
C LEU A 71 8.22 9.96 22.22
N ALA A 72 7.09 9.27 22.38
CA ALA A 72 5.84 9.79 21.86
C ALA A 72 5.72 11.21 22.45
N PRO A 73 5.46 12.24 21.65
CA PRO A 73 5.18 13.55 22.21
C PRO A 73 3.98 13.35 23.13
N THR A 74 4.22 13.41 24.44
CA THR A 74 3.16 13.52 25.43
C THR A 74 2.58 14.89 25.19
N VAL A 75 1.62 14.98 24.28
CA VAL A 75 0.82 16.19 24.07
C VAL A 75 0.04 16.36 25.37
N PRO A 76 0.38 17.34 26.24
CA PRO A 76 -0.48 17.66 27.36
C PRO A 76 -1.53 18.57 26.76
N SER A 77 -2.68 18.04 26.32
CA SER A 77 -3.73 18.95 25.89
C SER A 77 -5.10 18.45 26.28
N ASP A 78 -5.74 19.22 27.15
CA ASP A 78 -7.20 19.23 27.32
C ASP A 78 -7.94 19.43 25.98
N VAL A 79 -7.26 19.86 24.92
CA VAL A 79 -7.80 20.00 23.56
C VAL A 79 -8.28 18.66 22.97
N LEU A 80 -7.62 17.54 23.30
CA LEU A 80 -8.04 16.19 22.88
C LEU A 80 -8.76 15.42 23.99
N ARG A 81 -9.20 16.11 25.07
CA ARG A 81 -9.84 15.50 26.24
C ARG A 81 -11.04 14.62 25.87
N TYR A 82 -11.79 15.00 24.83
CA TYR A 82 -13.00 14.31 24.41
C TYR A 82 -12.83 13.42 23.19
N GLY A 83 -11.61 13.25 22.69
CA GLY A 83 -11.35 12.32 21.60
C GLY A 83 -10.10 12.62 20.79
N ASN A 84 -9.56 11.56 20.18
CA ASN A 84 -8.54 11.66 19.16
C ASN A 84 -9.22 11.55 17.78
N PRO A 85 -9.20 12.61 16.94
CA PRO A 85 -9.85 12.60 15.64
C PRO A 85 -9.15 11.67 14.62
N GLY A 86 -7.95 11.19 14.93
CA GLY A 86 -7.12 10.42 14.01
C GLY A 86 -6.18 11.31 13.18
N PRO A 87 -5.58 10.77 12.10
CA PRO A 87 -5.83 9.44 11.53
C PRO A 87 -5.48 8.31 12.48
N VAL A 88 -6.26 7.22 12.45
CA VAL A 88 -5.96 5.99 13.20
C VAL A 88 -5.30 5.01 12.24
N SER A 89 -4.06 4.61 12.57
CA SER A 89 -3.36 3.56 11.85
C SER A 89 -3.74 2.20 12.43
N ASP A 90 -4.67 1.51 11.78
CA ASP A 90 -5.02 0.13 12.14
C ASP A 90 -3.92 -0.82 11.66
N LEU A 91 -2.97 -1.14 12.54
CA LEU A 91 -1.95 -2.14 12.27
C LEU A 91 -2.53 -3.54 12.49
N ILE A 92 -2.51 -4.36 11.45
CA ILE A 92 -2.99 -5.73 11.43
C ILE A 92 -1.77 -6.65 11.33
N THR A 93 -1.64 -7.57 12.26
CA THR A 93 -0.63 -8.64 12.23
C THR A 93 -1.32 -9.98 12.02
N ARG A 94 -0.99 -10.65 10.92
CA ARG A 94 -1.44 -12.00 10.56
C ARG A 94 -0.23 -12.94 10.52
N LYS A 95 -0.46 -14.23 10.37
CA LYS A 95 0.59 -15.25 10.35
C LYS A 95 1.57 -15.09 9.18
N ALA A 96 1.07 -14.69 8.00
CA ALA A 96 1.88 -14.55 6.80
C ALA A 96 2.24 -13.10 6.46
N TYR A 97 1.57 -12.11 7.06
CA TYR A 97 1.74 -10.71 6.66
C TYR A 97 1.38 -9.71 7.74
N VAL A 98 1.84 -8.47 7.53
CA VAL A 98 1.43 -7.29 8.28
C VAL A 98 0.74 -6.32 7.31
N ALA A 99 -0.24 -5.57 7.78
CA ALA A 99 -0.93 -4.55 6.98
C ALA A 99 -1.24 -3.31 7.79
N GLY A 100 -1.17 -2.14 7.15
CA GLY A 100 -1.79 -0.91 7.65
C GLY A 100 -3.13 -0.71 6.94
N TYR A 101 -4.24 -0.78 7.67
CA TYR A 101 -5.58 -0.68 7.07
C TYR A 101 -6.08 0.78 7.01
N ASP A 102 -6.54 1.21 5.84
CA ASP A 102 -7.13 2.54 5.65
C ASP A 102 -8.65 2.47 5.88
N ARG A 103 -9.08 2.94 7.05
CA ARG A 103 -10.50 3.04 7.44
C ARG A 103 -11.36 3.85 6.47
N ARG A 104 -10.78 4.82 5.76
CA ARG A 104 -11.49 5.69 4.80
C ARG A 104 -11.65 4.99 3.45
N LEU A 105 -10.66 4.22 3.00
CA LEU A 105 -10.71 3.54 1.71
C LEU A 105 -11.28 2.11 1.78
N ARG A 106 -11.36 1.54 2.98
CA ARG A 106 -11.88 0.20 3.29
C ARG A 106 -11.04 -0.94 2.70
N HIS A 107 -9.73 -0.74 2.63
CA HIS A 107 -8.74 -1.73 2.21
C HIS A 107 -7.37 -1.33 2.80
N PRO A 108 -6.31 -2.17 2.72
CA PRO A 108 -4.96 -1.79 3.13
C PRO A 108 -4.48 -0.49 2.47
N ALA A 109 -3.84 0.39 3.23
CA ALA A 109 -2.93 1.39 2.69
C ALA A 109 -1.63 0.73 2.18
N TRP A 110 -1.20 -0.34 2.84
CA TRP A 110 -0.07 -1.17 2.45
C TRP A 110 -0.19 -2.54 3.11
N THR A 111 0.38 -3.56 2.48
CA THR A 111 0.68 -4.86 3.10
C THR A 111 2.16 -5.15 2.97
N ALA A 112 2.69 -5.96 3.88
CA ALA A 112 4.08 -6.41 3.90
C ALA A 112 4.13 -7.91 4.16
N GLU A 113 4.86 -8.65 3.32
CA GLU A 113 5.09 -10.08 3.46
C GLU A 113 6.57 -10.43 3.27
N HIS A 114 6.98 -11.55 3.87
CA HIS A 114 8.34 -12.07 3.79
C HIS A 114 8.32 -13.49 3.22
N LEU A 115 8.94 -13.65 2.06
CA LEU A 115 9.00 -14.89 1.33
C LEU A 115 10.40 -15.48 1.44
N THR A 116 10.45 -16.77 1.72
CA THR A 116 11.66 -17.60 1.66
C THR A 116 11.33 -18.85 0.86
N LEU A 117 12.34 -19.55 0.36
CA LEU A 117 12.12 -20.85 -0.28
C LEU A 117 11.41 -21.83 0.68
N ALA A 118 11.72 -21.75 1.98
CA ALA A 118 11.10 -22.57 3.01
C ALA A 118 9.62 -22.22 3.22
N SER A 119 9.25 -20.94 3.28
CA SER A 119 7.84 -20.52 3.49
C SER A 119 6.94 -20.88 2.31
N LEU A 120 7.50 -20.98 1.09
CA LEU A 120 6.81 -21.40 -0.12
C LEU A 120 6.85 -22.92 -0.37
N SER A 121 7.68 -23.65 0.38
CA SER A 121 7.91 -25.08 0.20
C SER A 121 6.65 -25.90 0.48
N LYS A 122 6.58 -27.09 -0.14
CA LYS A 122 5.47 -28.04 0.05
C LYS A 122 5.68 -28.83 1.35
N SER A 123 5.71 -28.17 2.50
CA SER A 123 5.70 -28.86 3.80
C SER A 123 4.27 -29.33 4.12
N ASN A 124 4.14 -30.43 4.87
CA ASN A 124 2.85 -30.93 5.37
C ASN A 124 2.72 -30.63 6.88
N PRO A 125 1.57 -30.14 7.37
CA PRO A 125 0.38 -29.73 6.61
C PRO A 125 0.59 -28.40 5.87
N LYS A 126 0.06 -28.31 4.64
CA LYS A 126 0.06 -27.07 3.82
C LYS A 126 -1.30 -26.40 3.85
N GLY A 127 -1.34 -25.09 3.59
CA GLY A 127 -2.59 -24.42 3.24
C GLY A 127 -3.15 -24.93 1.91
N ASP A 128 -4.46 -25.16 1.87
CA ASP A 128 -5.25 -25.49 0.69
C ASP A 128 -6.26 -24.37 0.42
N ARG A 129 -6.07 -23.68 -0.72
CA ARG A 129 -6.88 -22.54 -1.13
C ARG A 129 -8.35 -22.93 -1.30
N SER A 130 -8.63 -24.18 -1.65
CA SER A 130 -10.01 -24.66 -1.83
C SER A 130 -10.80 -24.71 -0.52
N GLN A 131 -10.12 -24.68 0.62
CA GLN A 131 -10.71 -24.66 1.96
C GLN A 131 -10.84 -23.24 2.53
N SER A 132 -10.41 -22.21 1.79
CA SER A 132 -10.46 -20.82 2.24
C SER A 132 -11.61 -20.07 1.56
N GLU A 133 -12.33 -19.26 2.35
CA GLU A 133 -13.44 -18.43 1.88
C GLU A 133 -13.24 -16.97 2.27
N PHE A 134 -13.67 -16.07 1.39
CA PHE A 134 -13.65 -14.64 1.69
C PHE A 134 -14.58 -14.32 2.86
N LYS A 135 -14.06 -13.60 3.85
CA LYS A 135 -14.79 -13.24 5.06
C LYS A 135 -14.52 -11.80 5.48
N GLU A 136 -15.51 -11.17 6.08
CA GLU A 136 -15.33 -9.85 6.68
C GLU A 136 -14.38 -9.95 7.89
N ASP A 137 -13.56 -8.92 8.09
CA ASP A 137 -12.63 -8.89 9.22
C ASP A 137 -13.28 -8.30 10.48
N GLN A 138 -13.55 -9.16 11.46
CA GLN A 138 -14.22 -8.74 12.69
C GLN A 138 -13.38 -7.85 13.59
N SER A 139 -12.04 -7.81 13.42
CA SER A 139 -11.19 -6.89 14.18
C SER A 139 -11.33 -5.44 13.73
N ILE A 140 -11.91 -5.18 12.56
CA ILE A 140 -12.18 -3.84 12.06
C ILE A 140 -13.55 -3.36 12.57
N PRO A 141 -13.65 -2.15 13.17
CA PRO A 141 -14.93 -1.61 13.60
C PRO A 141 -15.94 -1.55 12.44
N VAL A 142 -17.20 -1.87 12.73
CA VAL A 142 -18.25 -2.05 11.72
C VAL A 142 -18.41 -0.84 10.79
N SER A 143 -18.17 0.38 11.27
CA SER A 143 -18.23 1.63 10.48
C SER A 143 -17.15 1.77 9.41
N PHE A 144 -16.07 1.00 9.51
CA PHE A 144 -14.89 1.07 8.63
C PHE A 144 -14.61 -0.26 7.92
N ARG A 145 -15.47 -1.27 8.13
CA ARG A 145 -15.29 -2.63 7.63
C ARG A 145 -15.82 -2.74 6.21
N ALA A 146 -15.00 -3.28 5.30
CA ALA A 146 -15.48 -3.76 4.00
C ALA A 146 -16.36 -4.99 4.18
N ARG A 147 -17.44 -5.09 3.40
CA ARG A 147 -18.38 -6.20 3.43
C ARG A 147 -18.36 -6.99 2.14
N LEU A 148 -18.72 -8.26 2.20
CA LEU A 148 -18.83 -9.10 0.99
C LEU A 148 -19.84 -8.52 -0.01
N GLN A 149 -20.89 -7.89 0.51
CA GLN A 149 -21.92 -7.24 -0.29
C GLN A 149 -21.39 -6.05 -1.11
N ASP A 150 -20.34 -5.36 -0.65
CA ASP A 150 -19.75 -4.22 -1.37
C ASP A 150 -19.15 -4.65 -2.71
N TYR A 151 -18.61 -5.88 -2.75
CA TYR A 151 -17.99 -6.47 -3.94
C TYR A 151 -18.99 -7.19 -4.84
N PHE A 152 -20.14 -7.61 -4.29
CA PHE A 152 -21.12 -8.41 -5.03
C PHE A 152 -21.68 -7.64 -6.23
N ARG A 153 -21.49 -8.17 -7.44
CA ARG A 153 -21.90 -7.55 -8.72
C ARG A 153 -21.34 -6.13 -8.95
N SER A 154 -20.24 -5.78 -8.28
CA SER A 154 -19.56 -4.49 -8.46
C SER A 154 -18.81 -4.36 -9.80
N GLY A 155 -18.55 -5.48 -10.48
CA GLY A 155 -17.66 -5.53 -11.65
C GLY A 155 -16.19 -5.75 -11.31
N TYR A 156 -15.82 -5.71 -10.02
CA TYR A 156 -14.45 -5.94 -9.54
C TYR A 156 -14.33 -7.28 -8.83
N ASP A 157 -13.14 -7.86 -8.93
CA ASP A 157 -12.75 -9.00 -8.11
C ASP A 157 -12.36 -8.53 -6.70
N ARG A 158 -12.49 -9.46 -5.75
CA ARG A 158 -11.83 -9.40 -4.43
C ARG A 158 -10.35 -9.73 -4.62
N GLY A 159 -9.58 -8.72 -5.03
CA GLY A 159 -8.15 -8.83 -5.32
C GLY A 159 -7.32 -8.89 -4.04
N HIS A 160 -6.44 -9.88 -3.93
CA HIS A 160 -5.57 -10.02 -2.77
C HIS A 160 -4.43 -8.99 -2.84
N MET A 161 -4.08 -8.41 -1.68
CA MET A 161 -2.86 -7.62 -1.53
C MET A 161 -1.67 -8.55 -1.21
N VAL A 162 -1.86 -9.46 -0.26
CA VAL A 162 -1.02 -10.63 0.00
C VAL A 162 -1.72 -11.88 -0.55
N PRO A 163 -1.16 -12.56 -1.55
CA PRO A 163 -1.85 -13.66 -2.20
C PRO A 163 -1.81 -14.94 -1.36
N ALA A 164 -2.90 -15.71 -1.41
CA ALA A 164 -3.00 -17.00 -0.71
C ALA A 164 -1.84 -17.97 -1.03
N ALA A 165 -1.30 -17.91 -2.25
CA ALA A 165 -0.20 -18.77 -2.70
C ALA A 165 1.13 -18.53 -1.97
N ASP A 166 1.25 -17.40 -1.26
CA ASP A 166 2.44 -16.99 -0.52
C ASP A 166 2.32 -17.40 0.97
N ALA A 167 1.09 -17.65 1.45
CA ALA A 167 0.77 -18.05 2.81
C ALA A 167 0.60 -19.58 2.99
N LYS A 168 1.49 -20.39 2.39
CA LYS A 168 1.35 -21.86 2.35
C LYS A 168 1.71 -22.59 3.64
N ALA A 169 2.41 -21.92 4.56
CA ALA A 169 2.95 -22.53 5.77
C ALA A 169 1.89 -23.15 6.71
N SER A 170 0.63 -22.70 6.64
CA SER A 170 -0.49 -23.32 7.36
C SER A 170 -1.82 -22.94 6.71
N GLN A 171 -2.88 -23.72 6.96
CA GLN A 171 -4.24 -23.37 6.52
C GLN A 171 -4.69 -22.03 7.12
N GLU A 172 -4.43 -21.80 8.41
CA GLU A 172 -4.81 -20.56 9.08
C GLU A 172 -4.16 -19.33 8.44
N ALA A 173 -2.86 -19.39 8.14
CA ALA A 173 -2.17 -18.30 7.45
C ALA A 173 -2.79 -18.01 6.07
N MET A 174 -3.20 -19.06 5.35
CA MET A 174 -3.89 -18.92 4.08
C MET A 174 -5.29 -18.31 4.25
N ASP A 175 -6.08 -18.79 5.22
CA ASP A 175 -7.42 -18.27 5.52
C ASP A 175 -7.40 -16.79 5.92
N GLU A 176 -6.33 -16.35 6.59
CA GLU A 176 -6.14 -14.93 6.92
C GLU A 176 -5.90 -14.04 5.69
N THR A 177 -5.43 -14.60 4.57
CA THR A 177 -5.32 -13.83 3.31
C THR A 177 -6.68 -13.56 2.67
N PHE A 178 -7.72 -14.32 3.05
CA PHE A 178 -9.09 -14.16 2.55
C PHE A 178 -9.94 -13.19 3.38
N LEU A 179 -9.39 -12.61 4.45
CA LEU A 179 -10.03 -11.53 5.19
C LEU A 179 -10.11 -10.28 4.30
N LEU A 180 -11.27 -9.62 4.27
CA LEU A 180 -11.46 -8.41 3.44
C LEU A 180 -10.54 -7.24 3.83
N SER A 181 -9.91 -7.29 5.01
CA SER A 181 -8.85 -6.36 5.39
C SER A 181 -7.53 -6.54 4.61
N ASN A 182 -7.40 -7.60 3.79
CA ASN A 182 -6.31 -7.82 2.83
C ASN A 182 -6.76 -7.65 1.37
N ILE A 183 -7.98 -7.16 1.15
CA ILE A 183 -8.61 -7.15 -0.18
C ILE A 183 -8.83 -5.72 -0.66
N ALA A 184 -8.54 -5.48 -1.94
CA ALA A 184 -8.92 -4.27 -2.65
C ALA A 184 -9.65 -4.62 -3.96
N PRO A 185 -10.54 -3.74 -4.48
CA PRO A 185 -11.18 -3.96 -5.77
C PRO A 185 -10.18 -3.97 -6.92
N GLN A 186 -10.10 -5.09 -7.64
CA GLN A 186 -9.21 -5.25 -8.78
C GLN A 186 -10.00 -5.62 -10.04
N VAL A 187 -9.58 -5.11 -11.20
CA VAL A 187 -10.09 -5.57 -12.49
C VAL A 187 -9.81 -7.07 -12.61
N GLY A 188 -10.83 -7.86 -12.98
CA GLY A 188 -10.73 -9.31 -12.96
C GLY A 188 -9.90 -9.88 -14.12
N ALA A 189 -10.54 -10.05 -15.28
CA ALA A 189 -9.87 -10.57 -16.47
C ALA A 189 -8.84 -9.57 -17.00
N GLY A 190 -7.66 -10.06 -17.40
CA GLY A 190 -6.55 -9.24 -17.85
C GLY A 190 -5.74 -8.53 -16.77
N PHE A 191 -6.17 -8.56 -15.49
CA PHE A 191 -5.40 -7.98 -14.38
C PHE A 191 -5.28 -8.94 -13.19
N ASN A 192 -6.21 -8.94 -12.22
CA ASN A 192 -6.16 -9.80 -11.02
C ASN A 192 -5.91 -11.27 -11.36
N ARG A 193 -6.68 -11.80 -12.31
CA ARG A 193 -6.60 -13.22 -12.72
C ARG A 193 -5.45 -13.54 -13.66
N HIS A 194 -4.69 -12.53 -14.11
CA HIS A 194 -3.66 -12.65 -15.14
C HIS A 194 -2.40 -11.87 -14.74
N TYR A 195 -2.19 -10.68 -15.30
CA TYR A 195 -0.92 -9.95 -15.20
C TYR A 195 -0.50 -9.68 -13.75
N TRP A 196 -1.45 -9.39 -12.85
CA TRP A 196 -1.19 -9.25 -11.43
C TRP A 196 -0.74 -10.58 -10.80
N ALA A 197 -1.45 -11.68 -11.05
CA ALA A 197 -1.07 -13.02 -10.61
C ALA A 197 0.29 -13.48 -11.18
N TYR A 198 0.64 -13.09 -12.40
CA TYR A 198 1.96 -13.37 -12.98
C TYR A 198 3.07 -12.56 -12.28
N THR A 199 2.75 -11.33 -11.86
CA THR A 199 3.66 -10.49 -11.08
C THR A 199 3.85 -11.06 -9.66
N GLU A 200 2.81 -11.58 -9.04
CA GLU A 200 2.91 -12.34 -7.78
C GLU A 200 3.77 -13.61 -7.95
N ASP A 201 3.63 -14.32 -9.07
CA ASP A 201 4.48 -15.48 -9.38
C ASP A 201 5.95 -15.08 -9.53
N TRP A 202 6.21 -13.96 -10.21
CA TRP A 202 7.55 -13.39 -10.29
C TRP A 202 8.12 -13.11 -8.89
N CYS A 203 7.37 -12.47 -7.98
CA CYS A 203 7.81 -12.25 -6.60
C CYS A 203 8.19 -13.55 -5.88
N ARG A 204 7.37 -14.61 -6.00
CA ARG A 204 7.71 -15.93 -5.44
C ARG A 204 8.99 -16.50 -6.04
N ARG A 205 9.18 -16.40 -7.35
CA ARG A 205 10.36 -16.96 -8.04
C ARG A 205 11.66 -16.29 -7.63
N LEU A 206 11.63 -15.05 -7.14
CA LEU A 206 12.81 -14.36 -6.61
C LEU A 206 13.46 -15.12 -5.44
N THR A 207 12.71 -15.96 -4.73
CA THR A 207 13.26 -16.83 -3.66
C THR A 207 14.24 -17.90 -4.17
N ASN A 208 14.35 -18.11 -5.49
CA ASN A 208 15.40 -18.93 -6.09
C ASN A 208 16.73 -18.16 -6.28
N THR A 209 16.70 -16.83 -6.17
CA THR A 209 17.87 -15.95 -6.35
C THR A 209 18.28 -15.26 -5.04
N PHE A 210 17.30 -14.97 -4.20
CA PHE A 210 17.48 -14.33 -2.90
C PHE A 210 17.06 -15.28 -1.79
N GLN A 211 17.76 -15.22 -0.67
CA GLN A 211 17.42 -15.99 0.52
C GLN A 211 16.13 -15.45 1.14
N ASP A 212 16.01 -14.12 1.18
CA ASP A 212 14.90 -13.38 1.76
C ASP A 212 14.33 -12.43 0.72
N VAL A 213 13.01 -12.45 0.53
CA VAL A 213 12.29 -11.54 -0.36
C VAL A 213 11.18 -10.85 0.44
N PHE A 214 11.31 -9.54 0.64
CA PHE A 214 10.29 -8.71 1.26
C PHE A 214 9.47 -8.04 0.18
N VAL A 215 8.15 -8.14 0.26
CA VAL A 215 7.23 -7.56 -0.72
C VAL A 215 6.26 -6.64 -0.01
N PHE A 216 6.25 -5.37 -0.42
CA PHE A 216 5.19 -4.44 -0.09
C PHE A 216 4.20 -4.36 -1.25
N THR A 217 2.91 -4.55 -0.97
CA THR A 217 1.83 -4.31 -1.94
C THR A 217 1.03 -3.07 -1.53
N ILE A 218 0.88 -2.11 -2.44
CA ILE A 218 0.34 -0.77 -2.12
C ILE A 218 -0.70 -0.37 -3.17
N PRO A 219 -1.96 -0.05 -2.81
CA PRO A 219 -2.90 0.57 -3.73
C PRO A 219 -2.59 2.05 -3.90
N LEU A 220 -2.74 2.57 -5.11
CA LEU A 220 -2.40 3.95 -5.46
C LEU A 220 -3.56 4.67 -6.15
N TYR A 221 -3.63 5.98 -5.89
CA TYR A 221 -4.64 6.89 -6.44
C TYR A 221 -3.92 8.02 -7.18
N LEU A 222 -3.52 7.74 -8.42
CA LEU A 222 -2.64 8.62 -9.19
C LEU A 222 -3.45 9.66 -9.96
N PRO A 223 -2.98 10.93 -10.00
CA PRO A 223 -3.67 11.97 -10.73
C PRO A 223 -3.50 11.80 -12.25
N LYS A 224 -4.49 12.25 -13.00
CA LYS A 224 -4.44 12.42 -14.45
C LYS A 224 -4.69 13.88 -14.79
N GLN A 225 -4.06 14.36 -15.86
CA GLN A 225 -4.33 15.68 -16.38
C GLN A 225 -5.57 15.62 -17.27
N ASP A 226 -6.57 16.42 -16.94
CA ASP A 226 -7.80 16.54 -17.70
C ASP A 226 -7.63 17.50 -18.89
N PRO A 227 -8.58 17.53 -19.86
CA PRO A 227 -8.51 18.43 -21.02
C PRO A 227 -8.38 19.92 -20.68
N ASP A 228 -8.77 20.33 -19.47
CA ASP A 228 -8.60 21.71 -18.99
C ASP A 228 -7.21 22.00 -18.42
N GLY A 229 -6.27 21.06 -18.55
CA GLY A 229 -4.89 21.17 -18.08
C GLY A 229 -4.71 20.95 -16.57
N LYS A 230 -5.78 20.69 -15.81
CA LYS A 230 -5.72 20.48 -14.36
C LYS A 230 -5.53 19.00 -14.03
N TYR A 231 -4.77 18.74 -12.97
CA TYR A 231 -4.61 17.39 -12.44
C TYR A 231 -5.76 17.05 -11.50
N ARG A 232 -6.38 15.89 -11.71
CA ARG A 232 -7.43 15.35 -10.83
C ARG A 232 -7.17 13.89 -10.51
N VAL A 233 -7.55 13.50 -9.31
CA VAL A 233 -7.62 12.11 -8.89
C VAL A 233 -9.09 11.69 -8.97
N THR A 234 -9.39 10.68 -9.78
CA THR A 234 -10.74 10.16 -9.97
C THR A 234 -10.72 8.65 -9.83
N TYR A 235 -11.61 8.13 -9.00
CA TYR A 235 -11.77 6.71 -8.73
C TYR A 235 -13.21 6.38 -8.38
N GLU A 236 -13.62 5.15 -8.65
CA GLU A 236 -14.94 4.63 -8.29
C GLU A 236 -14.98 4.23 -6.81
N VAL A 237 -16.19 4.27 -6.22
CA VAL A 237 -16.47 3.71 -4.89
C VAL A 237 -17.61 2.71 -5.03
N ILE A 238 -17.34 1.43 -4.73
CA ILE A 238 -18.30 0.32 -4.85
C ILE A 238 -19.07 0.09 -3.55
N GLY A 239 -20.17 -0.64 -3.66
CA GLY A 239 -21.13 -0.89 -2.59
C GLY A 239 -22.40 -0.06 -2.72
N ASN A 240 -23.44 -0.47 -2.00
CA ASN A 240 -24.70 0.27 -1.95
C ASN A 240 -25.23 0.34 -0.50
N PRO A 241 -25.07 1.49 0.20
CA PRO A 241 -24.46 2.72 -0.28
C PRO A 241 -22.94 2.59 -0.59
N PRO A 242 -22.34 3.49 -1.39
CA PRO A 242 -20.92 3.44 -1.71
C PRO A 242 -20.03 3.41 -0.46
N ASN A 243 -19.09 2.46 -0.42
CA ASN A 243 -18.28 2.18 0.77
C ASN A 243 -16.79 1.97 0.46
N VAL A 244 -16.46 1.10 -0.51
CA VAL A 244 -15.06 0.67 -0.78
C VAL A 244 -14.49 1.39 -1.99
N SER A 245 -13.34 2.04 -1.84
CA SER A 245 -12.70 2.76 -2.95
C SER A 245 -11.97 1.80 -3.89
N VAL A 246 -12.00 2.09 -5.20
CA VAL A 246 -11.31 1.32 -6.23
C VAL A 246 -9.96 1.98 -6.55
N PRO A 247 -8.81 1.35 -6.24
CA PRO A 247 -7.50 1.91 -6.57
C PRO A 247 -7.32 2.10 -8.08
N THR A 248 -6.64 3.18 -8.47
CA THR A 248 -6.31 3.43 -9.88
C THR A 248 -5.17 2.54 -10.37
N HIS A 249 -4.25 2.21 -9.46
CA HIS A 249 -3.04 1.44 -9.70
C HIS A 249 -2.72 0.61 -8.46
N PHE A 250 -1.87 -0.39 -8.62
CA PHE A 250 -1.23 -1.12 -7.54
C PHE A 250 0.28 -1.11 -7.74
N ALA A 251 1.02 -1.01 -6.64
CA ALA A 251 2.45 -1.13 -6.63
C ALA A 251 2.90 -2.41 -5.93
N LYS A 252 3.96 -3.03 -6.44
CA LYS A 252 4.82 -3.92 -5.65
C LYS A 252 6.19 -3.27 -5.47
N VAL A 253 6.61 -3.12 -4.22
CA VAL A 253 7.99 -2.70 -3.88
C VAL A 253 8.68 -3.90 -3.25
N VAL A 254 9.75 -4.37 -3.87
CA VAL A 254 10.38 -5.65 -3.58
C VAL A 254 11.82 -5.46 -3.18
N LEU A 255 12.19 -6.00 -2.02
CA LEU A 255 13.57 -6.08 -1.53
C LEU A 255 13.99 -7.55 -1.50
N GLY A 256 15.00 -7.89 -2.29
CA GLY A 256 15.69 -9.18 -2.24
C GLY A 256 16.99 -9.07 -1.45
N SER A 257 17.26 -10.01 -0.56
CA SER A 257 18.50 -10.10 0.22
C SER A 257 19.12 -11.48 0.10
N ARG A 258 20.44 -11.53 -0.02
CA ARG A 258 21.23 -12.77 0.00
C ARG A 258 22.61 -12.53 0.60
N PRO A 259 23.30 -13.56 1.08
CA PRO A 259 24.72 -13.48 1.40
C PRO A 259 25.55 -12.88 0.25
N SER A 260 26.42 -11.90 0.54
CA SER A 260 27.29 -11.28 -0.47
C SER A 260 28.31 -12.26 -1.05
N SER A 261 28.71 -13.26 -0.26
CA SER A 261 29.60 -14.36 -0.64
C SER A 261 29.39 -15.53 0.32
N PRO A 262 29.60 -16.80 -0.12
CA PRO A 262 29.65 -17.94 0.79
C PRO A 262 30.63 -17.76 1.96
N SER A 263 31.70 -16.99 1.76
CA SER A 263 32.72 -16.72 2.79
C SER A 263 32.34 -15.60 3.78
N THR A 264 31.32 -14.79 3.47
CA THR A 264 30.85 -13.69 4.32
C THR A 264 29.33 -13.74 4.44
N PRO A 265 28.76 -14.80 5.04
CA PRO A 265 27.31 -15.01 5.07
C PRO A 265 26.57 -13.89 5.80
N GLN A 266 27.25 -13.16 6.68
CA GLN A 266 26.63 -12.16 7.55
C GLN A 266 26.50 -10.79 6.87
N LEU A 267 27.18 -10.61 5.73
CA LEU A 267 27.07 -9.39 4.95
C LEU A 267 26.04 -9.63 3.83
N ALA A 268 24.87 -9.02 3.96
CA ALA A 268 23.81 -9.13 2.98
C ALA A 268 24.05 -8.19 1.78
N GLU A 269 23.98 -8.74 0.57
CA GLU A 269 23.77 -7.97 -0.65
C GLU A 269 22.26 -7.75 -0.81
N VAL A 270 21.86 -6.49 -0.90
CA VAL A 270 20.45 -6.09 -1.02
C VAL A 270 20.16 -5.57 -2.42
N SER A 271 19.02 -5.98 -2.97
CA SER A 271 18.49 -5.51 -4.24
C SER A 271 17.06 -4.99 -4.06
N LEU A 272 16.74 -3.86 -4.67
CA LEU A 272 15.47 -3.15 -4.48
C LEU A 272 14.85 -2.77 -5.82
N GLY A 273 13.53 -2.83 -5.93
CA GLY A 273 12.81 -2.34 -7.10
C GLY A 273 11.34 -2.06 -6.80
N ALA A 274 10.75 -1.14 -7.54
CA ALA A 274 9.33 -0.81 -7.45
C ALA A 274 8.66 -0.90 -8.82
N PHE A 275 7.46 -1.47 -8.84
CA PHE A 275 6.66 -1.69 -10.05
C PHE A 275 5.26 -1.16 -9.82
N VAL A 276 4.78 -0.27 -10.70
CA VAL A 276 3.43 0.32 -10.61
C VAL A 276 2.61 -0.09 -11.82
N LEU A 277 1.55 -0.86 -11.58
CA LEU A 277 0.68 -1.40 -12.61
C LEU A 277 -0.71 -0.72 -12.53
N PRO A 278 -1.31 -0.33 -13.66
CA PRO A 278 -2.67 0.20 -13.66
C PRO A 278 -3.67 -0.89 -13.30
N ASN A 279 -4.70 -0.54 -12.53
CA ASN A 279 -5.83 -1.42 -12.22
C ASN A 279 -6.76 -1.54 -13.43
N SER A 280 -6.23 -2.15 -14.49
CA SER A 280 -6.88 -2.32 -15.79
C SER A 280 -6.30 -3.54 -16.49
N GLN A 281 -6.94 -4.03 -17.54
CA GLN A 281 -6.38 -5.07 -18.38
C GLN A 281 -4.99 -4.68 -18.91
N ILE A 282 -4.03 -5.61 -18.81
CA ILE A 282 -2.67 -5.49 -19.35
C ILE A 282 -2.48 -6.64 -20.35
N SER A 283 -1.84 -6.35 -21.49
CA SER A 283 -1.55 -7.40 -22.50
C SER A 283 -0.40 -8.29 -22.02
N ASP A 284 -0.48 -9.58 -22.35
CA ASP A 284 0.49 -10.60 -21.93
C ASP A 284 1.89 -10.35 -22.52
N GLU A 285 1.96 -9.67 -23.66
CA GLU A 285 3.20 -9.31 -24.35
C GLU A 285 3.89 -8.09 -23.72
N THR A 286 3.22 -7.39 -22.81
CA THR A 286 3.80 -6.24 -22.12
C THR A 286 4.90 -6.76 -21.18
N PRO A 287 6.16 -6.29 -21.27
CA PRO A 287 7.19 -6.75 -20.36
C PRO A 287 7.06 -6.03 -19.00
N LEU A 288 7.32 -6.76 -17.90
CA LEU A 288 7.22 -6.23 -16.54
C LEU A 288 8.09 -4.98 -16.31
N THR A 289 9.22 -4.90 -17.02
CA THR A 289 10.14 -3.76 -16.96
C THR A 289 9.52 -2.43 -17.37
N LYS A 290 8.41 -2.42 -18.13
CA LYS A 290 7.67 -1.18 -18.45
C LYS A 290 7.00 -0.54 -17.23
N PHE A 291 6.85 -1.29 -16.15
CA PHE A 291 6.20 -0.81 -14.92
C PHE A 291 7.21 -0.37 -13.85
N ILE A 292 8.52 -0.43 -14.14
CA ILE A 292 9.56 0.01 -13.19
C ILE A 292 9.42 1.50 -12.92
N VAL A 293 9.46 1.86 -11.63
CA VAL A 293 9.49 3.24 -11.15
C VAL A 293 10.52 3.37 -10.01
N PRO A 294 10.98 4.60 -9.70
CA PRO A 294 11.73 4.83 -8.47
C PRO A 294 10.89 4.50 -7.23
N VAL A 295 11.51 3.94 -6.20
CA VAL A 295 10.84 3.63 -4.92
C VAL A 295 10.25 4.88 -4.29
N GLU A 296 11.00 5.99 -4.37
CA GLU A 296 10.61 7.30 -3.85
C GLU A 296 9.36 7.86 -4.55
N ALA A 297 9.09 7.42 -5.79
CA ALA A 297 7.87 7.79 -6.49
C ALA A 297 6.65 7.09 -5.89
N VAL A 298 6.78 5.82 -5.50
CA VAL A 298 5.74 5.07 -4.78
C VAL A 298 5.54 5.65 -3.38
N GLU A 299 6.62 5.88 -2.64
CA GLU A 299 6.60 6.50 -1.30
C GLU A 299 5.84 7.84 -1.31
N ARG A 300 6.17 8.73 -2.25
CA ARG A 300 5.50 10.02 -2.40
C ARG A 300 4.04 9.92 -2.82
N ALA A 301 3.71 8.98 -3.72
CA ALA A 301 2.33 8.80 -4.17
C ALA A 301 1.43 8.17 -3.09
N ALA A 302 1.99 7.31 -2.25
CA ALA A 302 1.28 6.62 -1.18
C ALA A 302 1.28 7.37 0.15
N GLY A 303 2.17 8.35 0.34
CA GLY A 303 2.39 9.00 1.63
C GLY A 303 3.08 8.07 2.65
N LEU A 304 4.01 7.23 2.17
CA LEU A 304 4.70 6.21 2.97
C LEU A 304 6.21 6.44 2.96
N VAL A 305 6.89 5.87 3.96
CA VAL A 305 8.34 5.67 3.98
C VAL A 305 8.56 4.18 4.20
N LEU A 306 9.04 3.49 3.17
CA LEU A 306 9.13 2.02 3.15
C LEU A 306 10.51 1.55 3.63
N PHE A 307 11.56 2.24 3.22
CA PHE A 307 12.94 1.89 3.55
C PHE A 307 13.75 3.13 3.94
N SER A 308 14.79 2.95 4.75
CA SER A 308 15.72 4.03 5.09
C SER A 308 16.50 4.50 3.86
N ASP A 309 17.02 5.73 3.92
CA ASP A 309 17.81 6.29 2.82
C ASP A 309 19.11 5.49 2.58
N GLU A 310 19.67 4.88 3.63
CA GLU A 310 20.85 4.02 3.54
C GLU A 310 20.56 2.76 2.72
N ILE A 311 19.42 2.10 2.95
CA ILE A 311 19.02 0.93 2.18
C ILE A 311 18.80 1.30 0.71
N LYS A 312 18.05 2.38 0.45
CA LYS A 312 17.79 2.83 -0.92
C LYS A 312 19.08 3.14 -1.68
N LYS A 313 20.02 3.85 -1.05
CA LYS A 313 21.32 4.22 -1.66
C LYS A 313 22.28 3.04 -1.85
N SER A 314 22.29 2.07 -0.94
CA SER A 314 23.23 0.93 -0.99
C SER A 314 22.72 -0.25 -1.81
N SER A 315 21.41 -0.32 -2.08
CA SER A 315 20.81 -1.41 -2.85
C SER A 315 21.12 -1.32 -4.35
N LYS A 316 21.29 -2.49 -4.99
CA LYS A 316 21.27 -2.60 -6.45
C LYS A 316 19.83 -2.60 -6.95
N HIS A 317 19.59 -2.18 -8.19
CA HIS A 317 18.25 -2.34 -8.76
C HIS A 317 17.95 -3.83 -8.97
N ILE A 318 16.78 -4.31 -8.55
CA ILE A 318 16.46 -5.75 -8.55
C ILE A 318 16.53 -6.40 -9.94
N CYS A 319 16.22 -5.66 -11.00
CA CYS A 319 16.33 -6.16 -12.37
C CYS A 319 17.77 -6.24 -12.91
N GLN A 320 18.77 -5.77 -12.15
CA GLN A 320 20.19 -5.97 -12.47
C GLN A 320 20.74 -7.25 -11.82
N THR A 321 20.05 -7.76 -10.80
CA THR A 321 20.50 -8.90 -9.99
C THR A 321 19.58 -10.12 -10.10
N ALA A 322 18.39 -9.95 -10.67
CA ALA A 322 17.43 -11.00 -11.02
C ALA A 322 16.67 -10.65 -12.31
N GLN A 323 16.12 -11.67 -12.98
CA GLN A 323 15.32 -11.48 -14.19
C GLN A 323 13.94 -10.90 -13.84
N CYS A 324 13.61 -9.74 -14.42
CA CYS A 324 12.32 -9.06 -14.24
C CYS A 324 11.34 -9.37 -15.37
N ASP A 325 10.89 -10.61 -15.42
CA ASP A 325 9.93 -11.11 -16.39
C ASP A 325 8.78 -11.88 -15.73
N VAL A 326 7.61 -11.78 -16.33
CA VAL A 326 6.43 -12.53 -15.92
C VAL A 326 6.32 -13.80 -16.76
N ILE A 327 5.91 -14.90 -16.13
CA ILE A 327 5.59 -16.15 -16.84
C ILE A 327 4.09 -16.16 -17.09
N VAL A 328 3.69 -16.01 -18.35
CA VAL A 328 2.29 -16.04 -18.77
C VAL A 328 1.75 -17.46 -18.69
N ARG A 329 0.64 -17.65 -17.98
CA ARG A 329 -0.01 -18.96 -17.79
C ARG A 329 -1.50 -18.92 -18.17
N ARG A 330 -1.78 -18.76 -19.46
CA ARG A 330 -3.15 -18.75 -20.03
C ARG A 330 -3.81 -20.13 -20.15
N PHE A 331 -3.05 -21.21 -19.90
CA PHE A 331 -3.52 -22.59 -20.09
C PHE A 331 -4.77 -22.92 -19.24
N ASP A 332 -4.93 -22.28 -18.08
CA ASP A 332 -6.07 -22.50 -17.19
C ASP A 332 -7.37 -21.88 -17.70
N ASP A 333 -7.31 -20.75 -18.43
CA ASP A 333 -8.48 -20.11 -19.02
C ASP A 333 -9.09 -20.97 -20.13
N ALA A 334 -8.22 -21.57 -20.95
CA ALA A 334 -8.63 -22.47 -22.03
C ALA A 334 -9.31 -23.73 -21.49
N GLN A 335 -8.82 -24.30 -20.37
CA GLN A 335 -9.47 -25.43 -19.69
C GLN A 335 -10.80 -25.05 -19.03
N GLN A 336 -10.90 -23.85 -18.45
CA GLN A 336 -12.15 -23.38 -17.84
C GLN A 336 -13.23 -23.07 -18.88
N GLN A 337 -12.85 -22.51 -20.04
CA GLN A 337 -13.77 -22.31 -21.16
C GLN A 337 -14.27 -23.65 -21.73
N THR A 338 -13.39 -24.63 -21.92
CA THR A 338 -13.80 -25.98 -22.36
C THR A 338 -14.72 -26.66 -21.33
N ARG A 339 -14.43 -26.57 -20.03
CA ARG A 339 -15.33 -27.10 -18.98
C ARG A 339 -16.69 -26.41 -18.91
N LYS A 340 -16.76 -25.09 -19.15
CA LYS A 340 -18.03 -24.34 -19.23
C LYS A 340 -18.84 -24.64 -20.49
N SER A 341 -18.19 -25.10 -21.56
CA SER A 341 -18.84 -25.47 -22.82
C SER A 341 -19.37 -26.92 -22.86
N LEU A 342 -19.02 -27.74 -21.87
CA LEU A 342 -19.56 -29.10 -21.76
C LEU A 342 -21.00 -29.05 -21.20
N PRO A 343 -21.99 -29.67 -21.86
CA PRO A 343 -23.35 -29.74 -21.33
C PRO A 343 -23.34 -30.53 -20.01
N ALA A 344 -24.21 -30.13 -19.08
CA ALA A 344 -24.34 -30.82 -17.81
C ALA A 344 -24.67 -32.32 -18.03
N PRO A 345 -24.06 -33.24 -17.25
CA PRO A 345 -24.40 -34.65 -17.35
C PRO A 345 -25.91 -34.85 -17.09
N LYS A 346 -26.53 -35.67 -17.93
CA LYS A 346 -27.98 -35.92 -17.96
C LYS A 346 -28.49 -36.57 -16.68
#